data_AF-S4Y0B2-F1
#
_entry.id   AF-S4Y0B2-F1
#
_cell.length_a   1.000
_cell.length_b   1.000
_cell.length_c   1.000
_cell.angle_alpha   90.00
_cell.angle_beta   90.00
_cell.angle_gamma   90.00
#
_symmetry.space_group_name_H-M   'P 1'
#
loop_
_entity.id
_entity.type
_entity.pdbx_description
1 polymer ?
#
loop_
_entity_poly.entity_id
_entity_poly.type
_entity_poly.pdbx_seq_one_letter_code
_entity_poly.pdbx_strand_id
1 'polypeptide(L)'
;MRRGRGRAGLPRAPAGGRASARPRAGLVASPTPRLGRPVRVAPLSLRLARAVLVASLALVVLGPLACRGERAISTSAASSASSPAASLSAAPRPPSPRLTDPRWRLAAGDDPLERARLAEAEGATGLLAALEDGGDIALTALGALPYADDADLALAPLAERARAASGPSLTPLLEALLGIAGRPPRPREPLDPDGARAAAAALVELSGRRGLPAEQRALAISAARALAEKGLVDPRDIPADLDPAGPDAGSAGAQAPRP
;
A
#
# COMPACT_ATOMS: atom_id res chain seq x y z
N MET A 1 -14.19 41.31 -37.41
CA MET A 1 -12.76 41.24 -37.77
C MET A 1 -12.31 39.78 -37.79
N ARG A 2 -11.95 39.28 -38.97
CA ARG A 2 -11.50 37.90 -39.24
C ARG A 2 -9.97 37.83 -39.14
N ARG A 3 -9.44 36.90 -38.34
CA ARG A 3 -8.05 36.38 -38.39
C ARG A 3 -8.14 34.94 -37.85
N GLY A 4 -7.55 33.89 -38.39
CA GLY A 4 -6.68 33.65 -39.54
C GLY A 4 -6.22 32.20 -39.34
N ARG A 5 -6.79 31.25 -40.11
CA ARG A 5 -6.48 29.81 -39.99
C ARG A 5 -5.16 29.53 -40.70
N GLY A 6 -4.08 29.31 -39.94
CA GLY A 6 -2.83 28.75 -40.44
C GLY A 6 -2.77 27.24 -40.20
N ARG A 7 -3.10 26.44 -41.21
CA ARG A 7 -2.81 24.99 -41.23
C ARG A 7 -1.39 24.81 -41.75
N ALA A 8 -0.44 24.54 -40.86
CA ALA A 8 0.88 24.03 -41.23
C ALA A 8 0.77 22.52 -41.43
N GLY A 9 1.11 22.07 -42.64
CA GLY A 9 1.10 20.66 -43.03
C GLY A 9 2.22 19.89 -42.33
N LEU A 10 1.89 18.68 -41.88
CA LEU A 10 2.88 17.69 -41.45
C LEU A 10 3.17 16.70 -42.58
N PRO A 11 4.44 16.28 -42.73
CA PRO A 11 4.91 15.46 -43.83
C PRO A 11 4.39 14.02 -43.75
N ARG A 12 4.07 13.51 -44.93
CA ARG A 12 3.60 12.16 -45.23
C ARG A 12 4.81 11.21 -45.17
N ALA A 13 4.85 10.31 -44.19
CA ALA A 13 5.88 9.27 -44.12
C ALA A 13 5.62 8.18 -45.19
N PRO A 14 6.68 7.62 -45.79
CA PRO A 14 6.58 6.69 -46.91
C PRO A 14 6.14 5.29 -46.47
N ALA A 15 5.28 4.70 -47.30
CA ALA A 15 4.94 3.29 -47.29
C ALA A 15 6.14 2.45 -47.77
N GLY A 16 6.83 1.79 -46.84
CA GLY A 16 7.59 0.56 -47.10
C GLY A 16 6.78 -0.60 -46.50
N GLY A 17 6.45 -1.67 -47.20
CA GLY A 17 7.21 -2.33 -48.24
C GLY A 17 7.67 -3.69 -47.70
N ARG A 18 6.80 -4.70 -47.87
CA ARG A 18 7.07 -6.14 -48.07
C ARG A 18 8.13 -6.81 -47.18
N ALA A 19 7.75 -7.90 -46.51
CA ALA A 19 8.17 -9.25 -46.93
C ALA A 19 7.60 -10.33 -46.02
N SER A 20 7.03 -11.34 -46.67
CA SER A 20 6.73 -12.66 -46.12
C SER A 20 7.94 -13.31 -45.45
N ALA A 21 7.71 -13.92 -44.30
CA ALA A 21 8.35 -15.17 -43.92
C ALA A 21 7.41 -15.93 -42.99
N ARG A 22 6.72 -16.94 -43.53
CA ARG A 22 6.03 -17.95 -42.73
C ARG A 22 7.08 -18.79 -42.02
N PRO A 23 7.13 -18.85 -40.67
CA PRO A 23 7.84 -19.92 -40.02
C PRO A 23 7.06 -21.22 -40.22
N ARG A 24 7.76 -22.22 -40.76
CA ARG A 24 7.34 -23.62 -40.87
C ARG A 24 6.75 -24.10 -39.55
N ALA A 25 5.59 -24.75 -39.65
CA ALA A 25 5.07 -25.64 -38.64
C ALA A 25 6.11 -26.74 -38.34
N GLY A 26 6.84 -26.57 -37.25
CA GLY A 26 7.54 -27.67 -36.60
C GLY A 26 6.50 -28.49 -35.86
N LEU A 27 6.22 -29.69 -36.36
CA LEU A 27 5.64 -30.77 -35.56
C LEU A 27 6.56 -31.00 -34.36
N VAL A 28 6.28 -30.34 -33.24
CA VAL A 28 6.84 -30.72 -31.95
C VAL A 28 5.92 -31.78 -31.39
N ALA A 29 6.47 -32.99 -31.30
CA ALA A 29 5.81 -34.15 -30.72
C ALA A 29 5.22 -33.80 -29.36
N SER A 30 3.90 -33.99 -29.24
CA SER A 30 3.19 -33.88 -27.98
C SER A 30 3.82 -34.82 -26.95
N PRO A 31 4.35 -34.33 -25.82
CA PRO A 31 4.71 -35.21 -24.72
C PRO A 31 3.42 -35.88 -24.23
N THR A 32 3.41 -37.21 -24.30
CA THR A 32 2.36 -38.04 -23.74
C THR A 32 2.13 -37.65 -22.28
N PRO A 33 0.87 -37.45 -21.85
CA PRO A 33 0.57 -37.27 -20.45
C PRO A 33 0.91 -38.58 -19.73
N ARG A 34 2.06 -38.60 -19.03
CA ARG A 34 2.30 -39.61 -18.00
C ARG A 34 1.19 -39.43 -16.97
N LEU A 35 0.29 -40.41 -16.92
CA LEU A 35 -0.68 -40.61 -15.85
C LEU A 35 0.11 -40.69 -14.54
N GLY A 36 0.28 -39.53 -13.91
CA GLY A 36 0.85 -39.39 -12.58
C GLY A 36 -0.01 -40.16 -11.61
N ARG A 37 0.61 -41.16 -10.98
CA ARG A 37 0.04 -41.90 -9.85
C ARG A 37 -0.58 -40.91 -8.86
N PRO A 38 -1.82 -41.14 -8.38
CA PRO A 38 -2.40 -40.33 -7.33
C PRO A 38 -1.55 -40.48 -6.06
N VAL A 39 -0.83 -39.42 -5.69
CA VAL A 39 -0.22 -39.31 -4.37
C VAL A 39 -1.37 -39.13 -3.38
N ARG A 40 -1.68 -40.21 -2.64
CA ARG A 40 -2.60 -40.15 -1.51
C ARG A 40 -1.97 -39.29 -0.42
N VAL A 41 -2.36 -38.03 -0.36
CA VAL A 41 -2.09 -37.18 0.81
C VAL A 41 -3.06 -37.64 1.90
N ALA A 42 -2.53 -38.32 2.92
CA ALA A 42 -3.33 -38.77 4.06
C ALA A 42 -3.88 -37.56 4.83
N PRO A 43 -5.17 -37.54 5.19
CA PRO A 43 -5.75 -36.51 6.04
C PRO A 43 -5.38 -36.77 7.51
N LEU A 44 -4.17 -36.39 7.89
CA LEU A 44 -3.83 -36.12 9.29
C LEU A 44 -3.95 -34.60 9.43
N SER A 45 -5.00 -34.02 10.00
CA SER A 45 -5.01 -33.66 11.42
C SER A 45 -6.32 -32.92 11.76
N LEU A 46 -7.47 -33.60 11.73
CA LEU A 46 -8.77 -32.99 12.09
C LEU A 46 -9.17 -33.25 13.56
N ARG A 47 -8.19 -33.50 14.45
CA ARG A 47 -8.46 -33.84 15.87
C ARG A 47 -7.80 -32.94 16.91
N LEU A 48 -7.21 -31.79 16.52
CA LEU A 48 -6.61 -30.83 17.46
C LEU A 48 -7.31 -29.46 17.51
N ALA A 49 -8.42 -29.27 16.79
CA ALA A 49 -9.11 -27.98 16.72
C ALA A 49 -10.17 -27.74 17.82
N ARG A 50 -10.33 -28.64 18.80
CA ARG A 50 -11.41 -28.53 19.82
C ARG A 50 -10.96 -28.23 21.26
N ALA A 51 -9.66 -28.24 21.56
CA ALA A 51 -9.18 -28.09 22.93
C ALA A 51 -8.67 -26.66 23.29
N VAL A 52 -8.43 -25.80 22.31
CA VAL A 52 -7.84 -24.46 22.57
C VAL A 52 -8.89 -23.34 22.66
N LEU A 53 -10.13 -23.58 22.22
CA LEU A 53 -11.18 -22.55 22.14
C LEU A 53 -11.82 -22.19 23.50
N VAL A 54 -11.47 -22.88 24.60
CA VAL A 54 -12.05 -22.63 25.94
C VAL A 54 -11.10 -21.83 26.85
N ALA A 55 -9.81 -21.72 26.54
CA ALA A 55 -8.84 -21.09 27.44
C ALA A 55 -8.69 -19.57 27.27
N SER A 56 -9.09 -18.99 26.13
CA SER A 56 -8.80 -17.58 25.82
C SER A 56 -9.89 -16.60 26.27
N LEU A 57 -11.07 -17.07 26.69
CA LEU A 57 -12.20 -16.20 27.09
C LEU A 57 -12.10 -15.69 28.55
N ALA A 58 -11.10 -16.13 29.32
CA ALA A 58 -10.98 -15.78 30.75
C ALA A 58 -10.04 -14.59 31.03
N LEU A 59 -9.37 -14.01 30.02
CA LEU A 59 -8.32 -12.99 30.21
C LEU A 59 -8.70 -11.59 29.71
N VAL A 60 -10.00 -11.26 29.65
CA VAL A 60 -10.52 -9.97 29.14
C VAL A 60 -11.15 -9.09 30.24
N VAL A 61 -11.21 -9.53 31.51
CA VAL A 61 -12.05 -8.84 32.52
C VAL A 61 -11.28 -8.19 33.69
N LEU A 62 -9.95 -8.31 33.81
CA LEU A 62 -9.22 -7.62 34.89
C LEU A 62 -7.92 -6.97 34.40
N GLY A 63 -7.89 -5.64 34.31
CA GLY A 63 -6.68 -4.86 34.05
C GLY A 63 -6.95 -3.36 33.92
N PRO A 64 -6.87 -2.56 35.01
CA PRO A 64 -7.62 -1.33 35.18
C PRO A 64 -6.86 -0.04 34.81
N LEU A 65 -7.64 1.04 34.83
CA LEU A 65 -7.27 2.46 34.94
C LEU A 65 -5.96 2.71 35.71
N ALA A 66 -4.90 3.17 35.02
CA ALA A 66 -3.85 4.00 35.61
C ALA A 66 -2.88 4.51 34.53
N CYS A 67 -3.05 5.75 34.07
CA CYS A 67 -1.96 6.64 33.61
C CYS A 67 -2.53 8.05 33.44
N ARG A 68 -2.77 8.72 34.58
CA ARG A 68 -3.04 10.16 34.63
C ARG A 68 -1.67 10.86 34.55
N GLY A 69 -1.24 11.16 33.33
CA GLY A 69 0.01 11.87 33.07
C GLY A 69 -0.15 13.37 33.30
N GLU A 70 0.55 13.89 34.30
CA GLU A 70 0.63 15.29 34.69
C GLU A 70 1.33 16.13 33.60
N ARG A 71 0.61 17.07 33.00
CA ARG A 71 1.12 17.95 31.94
C ARG A 71 1.77 19.16 32.60
N ALA A 72 3.10 19.16 32.68
CA ALA A 72 3.90 20.32 33.05
C ALA A 72 3.72 21.42 31.98
N ILE A 73 3.17 22.56 32.40
CA ILE A 73 3.09 23.78 31.61
C ILE A 73 4.49 24.42 31.64
N SER A 74 5.32 24.12 30.64
CA SER A 74 6.54 24.89 30.37
C SER A 74 6.18 26.04 29.44
N THR A 75 5.96 27.21 30.03
CA THR A 75 5.87 28.50 29.34
C THR A 75 7.29 28.92 28.97
N SER A 76 7.73 28.64 27.74
CA SER A 76 8.98 29.17 27.21
C SER A 76 8.67 30.19 26.11
N ALA A 77 8.74 31.46 26.49
CA ALA A 77 8.71 32.58 25.58
C ALA A 77 10.08 32.69 24.86
N ALA A 78 10.07 32.74 23.53
CA ALA A 78 11.19 33.22 22.74
C ALA A 78 10.73 33.77 21.38
N SER A 79 10.84 35.09 21.28
CA SER A 79 10.87 36.01 20.15
C SER A 79 10.65 35.48 18.73
N SER A 80 9.53 35.89 18.15
CA SER A 80 9.24 35.80 16.71
C SER A 80 10.00 36.87 15.93
N ALA A 81 10.87 36.44 15.01
CA ALA A 81 11.24 37.23 13.84
C ALA A 81 10.12 37.07 12.80
N SER A 82 9.36 38.14 12.60
CA SER A 82 8.17 38.19 11.75
C SER A 82 8.56 38.32 10.28
N SER A 83 8.58 37.21 9.55
CA SER A 83 8.56 37.22 8.08
C SER A 83 7.10 37.36 7.60
N PRO A 84 6.77 38.35 6.74
CA PRO A 84 5.42 38.51 6.20
C PRO A 84 5.18 37.44 5.12
N ALA A 85 4.81 36.23 5.53
CA ALA A 85 4.23 35.26 4.63
C ALA A 85 2.82 35.76 4.26
N ALA A 86 2.65 36.12 2.99
CA ALA A 86 1.37 36.45 2.39
C ALA A 86 0.37 35.34 2.71
N SER A 87 -0.50 35.58 3.70
CA SER A 87 -1.64 34.74 4.01
C SER A 87 -2.63 34.89 2.86
N LEU A 88 -2.44 34.09 1.82
CA LEU A 88 -3.46 33.86 0.81
C LEU A 88 -4.65 33.25 1.55
N SER A 89 -5.59 34.12 1.91
CA SER A 89 -6.84 33.78 2.58
C SER A 89 -7.64 32.87 1.65
N ALA A 90 -7.39 31.56 1.75
CA ALA A 90 -8.19 30.56 1.08
C ALA A 90 -9.60 30.66 1.65
N ALA A 91 -10.57 31.03 0.81
CA ALA A 91 -11.96 31.04 1.20
C ALA A 91 -12.36 29.66 1.76
N PRO A 92 -13.25 29.59 2.76
CA PRO A 92 -13.71 28.32 3.31
C PRO A 92 -14.23 27.43 2.18
N ARG A 93 -13.67 26.23 2.05
CA ARG A 93 -14.12 25.25 1.06
C ARG A 93 -15.54 24.80 1.45
N PRO A 94 -16.49 24.69 0.50
CA PRO A 94 -17.81 24.13 0.81
C PRO A 94 -17.69 22.70 1.34
N PRO A 95 -18.62 22.26 2.22
CA PRO A 95 -18.59 20.90 2.74
C PRO A 95 -18.71 19.88 1.60
N SER A 96 -17.92 18.80 1.67
CA SER A 96 -17.94 17.74 0.66
C SER A 96 -19.30 17.02 0.66
N PRO A 97 -19.88 16.73 -0.52
CA PRO A 97 -21.14 15.97 -0.63
C PRO A 97 -21.03 14.56 -0.01
N ARG A 98 -19.81 14.01 0.08
CA ARG A 98 -19.52 12.70 0.68
C ARG A 98 -19.85 12.64 2.18
N LEU A 99 -19.84 13.78 2.89
CA LEU A 99 -20.21 13.82 4.31
C LEU A 99 -21.66 13.39 4.55
N THR A 100 -22.55 13.67 3.61
CA THR A 100 -23.97 13.33 3.71
C THR A 100 -24.32 12.02 3.03
N ASP A 101 -23.38 11.43 2.27
CA ASP A 101 -23.62 10.17 1.55
C ASP A 101 -23.72 9.00 2.53
N PRO A 102 -24.82 8.22 2.52
CA PRO A 102 -24.99 7.08 3.42
C PRO A 102 -23.89 6.01 3.26
N ARG A 103 -23.34 5.82 2.05
CA ARG A 103 -22.28 4.83 1.79
C ARG A 103 -20.99 5.20 2.51
N TRP A 104 -20.60 6.47 2.40
CA TRP A 104 -19.43 7.01 3.09
C TRP A 104 -19.59 6.96 4.61
N ARG A 105 -20.78 7.27 5.12
CA ARG A 105 -21.08 7.17 6.56
C ARG A 105 -21.03 5.74 7.09
N LEU A 106 -21.49 4.75 6.32
CA LEU A 106 -21.41 3.33 6.70
C LEU A 106 -19.96 2.84 6.67
N ALA A 107 -19.19 3.24 5.65
CA ALA A 107 -17.79 2.85 5.49
C ALA A 107 -16.82 3.55 6.46
N ALA A 108 -17.24 4.63 7.12
CA ALA A 108 -16.42 5.39 8.08
C ALA A 108 -16.03 4.58 9.33
N GLY A 109 -16.75 3.49 9.62
CA GLY A 109 -16.36 2.53 10.66
C GLY A 109 -15.20 1.63 10.23
N ASP A 110 -14.90 0.64 11.07
CA ASP A 110 -13.86 -0.37 10.81
C ASP A 110 -14.41 -1.67 10.18
N ASP A 111 -15.63 -1.63 9.62
CA ASP A 111 -16.20 -2.79 8.94
C ASP A 111 -15.58 -2.96 7.53
N PRO A 112 -14.79 -4.02 7.29
CA PRO A 112 -14.17 -4.26 5.99
C PRO A 112 -15.20 -4.48 4.87
N LEU A 113 -16.40 -4.98 5.18
CA LEU A 113 -17.43 -5.23 4.18
C LEU A 113 -18.02 -3.92 3.64
N GLU A 114 -18.27 -2.94 4.52
CA GLU A 114 -18.77 -1.62 4.09
C GLU A 114 -17.68 -0.84 3.33
N ARG A 115 -16.40 -0.96 3.71
CA ARG A 115 -15.28 -0.41 2.94
C ARG A 115 -15.14 -1.05 1.56
N ALA A 116 -15.35 -2.36 1.44
CA ALA A 116 -15.36 -3.05 0.16
C ALA A 116 -16.51 -2.59 -0.74
N ARG A 117 -17.73 -2.41 -0.20
CA ARG A 117 -18.87 -1.87 -0.95
C ARG A 117 -18.62 -0.44 -1.42
N LEU A 118 -18.00 0.39 -0.58
CA LEU A 118 -17.61 1.74 -0.97
C LEU A 118 -16.58 1.69 -2.11
N ALA A 119 -15.58 0.82 -2.01
CA ALA A 119 -14.54 0.68 -3.02
C ALA A 119 -15.07 0.18 -4.37
N GLU A 120 -16.04 -0.74 -4.36
CA GLU A 120 -16.74 -1.18 -5.58
C GLU A 120 -17.53 -0.04 -6.23
N ALA A 121 -18.17 0.82 -5.43
CA ALA A 121 -18.98 1.93 -5.93
C ALA A 121 -18.15 3.10 -6.48
N GLU A 122 -17.03 3.44 -5.85
CA GLU A 122 -16.21 4.61 -6.18
C GLU A 122 -15.02 4.28 -7.10
N GLY A 123 -14.49 3.05 -7.02
CA GLY A 123 -13.22 2.67 -7.63
C GLY A 123 -12.01 3.42 -7.05
N ALA A 124 -10.80 3.06 -7.49
CA ALA A 124 -9.57 3.68 -7.01
C ALA A 124 -9.50 5.18 -7.35
N THR A 125 -9.97 5.56 -8.54
CA THR A 125 -9.97 6.97 -8.98
C THR A 125 -10.87 7.85 -8.10
N GLY A 126 -12.09 7.39 -7.79
CA GLY A 126 -13.03 8.12 -6.94
C GLY A 126 -12.52 8.25 -5.50
N LEU A 127 -11.93 7.19 -4.96
CA LEU A 127 -11.32 7.18 -3.63
C LEU A 127 -10.10 8.11 -3.55
N LEU A 128 -9.24 8.15 -4.57
CA LEU A 128 -8.13 9.10 -4.63
C LEU A 128 -8.60 10.56 -4.66
N ALA A 129 -9.68 10.84 -5.39
CA ALA A 129 -10.27 12.18 -5.42
C ALA A 129 -10.84 12.59 -4.06
N ALA A 130 -11.36 11.64 -3.28
CA ALA A 130 -11.88 11.89 -1.94
C ALA A 130 -10.78 12.25 -0.91
N LEU A 131 -9.51 11.94 -1.18
CA LEU A 131 -8.40 12.37 -0.34
C LEU A 131 -8.27 13.90 -0.26
N GLU A 132 -8.71 14.61 -1.29
CA GLU A 132 -8.71 16.08 -1.31
C GLU A 132 -9.69 16.69 -0.30
N ASP A 133 -10.71 15.94 0.13
CA ASP A 133 -11.68 16.41 1.13
C ASP A 133 -11.08 16.47 2.54
N GLY A 134 -10.01 15.71 2.79
CA GLY A 134 -9.34 15.65 4.09
C GLY A 134 -10.18 14.98 5.20
N GLY A 135 -9.67 15.08 6.43
CA GLY A 135 -10.35 14.58 7.63
C GLY A 135 -10.77 13.11 7.54
N ASP A 136 -11.95 12.80 8.09
CA ASP A 136 -12.48 11.45 8.17
C ASP A 136 -12.81 10.85 6.80
N ILE A 137 -13.15 11.70 5.80
CA ILE A 137 -13.39 11.24 4.42
C ILE A 137 -12.09 10.68 3.84
N ALA A 138 -10.98 11.41 3.98
CA ALA A 138 -9.69 10.95 3.48
C ALA A 138 -9.25 9.64 4.17
N LEU A 139 -9.44 9.53 5.49
CA LEU A 139 -9.13 8.29 6.23
C LEU A 139 -10.00 7.11 5.77
N THR A 140 -11.31 7.34 5.58
CA THR A 140 -12.24 6.33 5.05
C THR A 140 -11.82 5.88 3.65
N ALA A 141 -11.43 6.82 2.79
CA ALA A 141 -10.96 6.52 1.44
C ALA A 141 -9.67 5.69 1.46
N LEU A 142 -8.69 6.04 2.30
CA LEU A 142 -7.46 5.28 2.46
C LEU A 142 -7.72 3.85 2.95
N GLY A 143 -8.63 3.68 3.90
CA GLY A 143 -9.04 2.37 4.39
C GLY A 143 -9.80 1.52 3.35
N ALA A 144 -10.51 2.15 2.42
CA ALA A 144 -11.27 1.48 1.36
C ALA A 144 -10.42 1.10 0.13
N LEU A 145 -9.35 1.85 -0.17
CA LEU A 145 -8.52 1.66 -1.37
C LEU A 145 -8.02 0.22 -1.59
N PRO A 146 -7.55 -0.54 -0.58
CA PRO A 146 -7.11 -1.94 -0.77
C PRO A 146 -8.19 -2.88 -1.34
N TYR A 147 -9.47 -2.55 -1.15
CA TYR A 147 -10.59 -3.34 -1.63
C TYR A 147 -10.98 -3.02 -3.08
N ALA A 148 -10.52 -1.90 -3.65
CA ALA A 148 -10.87 -1.51 -5.01
C ALA A 148 -10.32 -2.52 -6.03
N ASP A 149 -11.12 -2.81 -7.07
CA ASP A 149 -10.67 -3.72 -8.12
C ASP A 149 -9.51 -3.14 -8.92
N ASP A 150 -9.49 -1.84 -9.15
CA ASP A 150 -8.46 -1.08 -9.84
C ASP A 150 -7.42 -0.44 -8.90
N ALA A 151 -7.26 -0.93 -7.66
CA ALA A 151 -6.38 -0.33 -6.65
C ALA A 151 -4.92 -0.15 -7.06
N ASP A 152 -4.43 -0.95 -8.03
CA ASP A 152 -3.06 -0.82 -8.55
C ASP A 152 -2.80 0.58 -9.15
N LEU A 153 -3.84 1.25 -9.69
CA LEU A 153 -3.78 2.62 -10.18
C LEU A 153 -3.50 3.65 -9.08
N ALA A 154 -3.73 3.30 -7.81
CA ALA A 154 -3.49 4.19 -6.67
C ALA A 154 -2.06 4.14 -6.14
N LEU A 155 -1.24 3.15 -6.52
CA LEU A 155 0.11 2.98 -5.98
C LEU A 155 0.99 4.21 -6.18
N ALA A 156 1.14 4.69 -7.43
CA ALA A 156 1.99 5.85 -7.72
C ALA A 156 1.49 7.15 -7.06
N PRO A 157 0.19 7.54 -7.21
CA PRO A 157 -0.33 8.75 -6.56
C PRO A 157 -0.21 8.72 -5.03
N LEU A 158 -0.45 7.57 -4.39
CA LEU A 158 -0.29 7.42 -2.94
C LEU A 158 1.17 7.52 -2.51
N ALA A 159 2.09 6.91 -3.26
CA ALA A 159 3.51 6.96 -2.95
C ALA A 159 4.09 8.39 -3.10
N GLU A 160 3.64 9.17 -4.08
CA GLU A 160 3.96 10.60 -4.19
C GLU A 160 3.46 11.38 -2.97
N ARG A 161 2.19 11.18 -2.57
CA ARG A 161 1.63 11.80 -1.36
C ARG A 161 2.40 11.40 -0.10
N ALA A 162 2.77 10.12 0.02
CA ALA A 162 3.56 9.62 1.14
C ALA A 162 4.96 10.25 1.21
N ARG A 163 5.61 10.48 0.06
CA ARG A 163 6.91 11.18 0.01
C ARG A 163 6.82 12.63 0.48
N ALA A 164 5.72 13.31 0.17
CA ALA A 164 5.44 14.69 0.57
C ALA A 164 4.89 14.81 2.00
N ALA A 165 4.29 13.76 2.54
CA ALA A 165 3.74 13.73 3.88
C ALA A 165 4.84 13.57 4.96
N SER A 166 4.52 14.03 6.17
CA SER A 166 5.38 13.85 7.34
C SER A 166 4.51 13.76 8.61
N GLY A 167 5.08 13.16 9.66
CA GLY A 167 4.39 13.05 10.95
C GLY A 167 3.15 12.15 10.90
N PRO A 168 2.05 12.51 11.57
CA PRO A 168 0.89 11.61 11.75
C PRO A 168 0.13 11.24 10.47
N SER A 169 0.17 12.08 9.42
CA SER A 169 -0.55 11.84 8.17
C SER A 169 0.10 10.76 7.29
N LEU A 170 1.36 10.40 7.55
CA LEU A 170 2.08 9.41 6.76
C LEU A 170 1.61 7.97 7.05
N THR A 171 1.27 7.65 8.30
CA THR A 171 0.87 6.29 8.70
C THR A 171 -0.31 5.74 7.87
N PRO A 172 -1.47 6.41 7.76
CA PRO A 172 -2.59 5.87 6.99
C PRO A 172 -2.29 5.73 5.48
N LEU A 173 -1.39 6.55 4.93
CA LEU A 173 -0.92 6.40 3.55
C LEU A 173 -0.10 5.12 3.38
N LEU A 174 0.82 4.85 4.32
CA LEU A 174 1.64 3.64 4.30
C LEU A 174 0.81 2.37 4.54
N GLU A 175 -0.20 2.43 5.41
CA GLU A 175 -1.14 1.32 5.62
C GLU A 175 -1.95 1.02 4.36
N ALA A 176 -2.45 2.05 3.65
CA ALA A 176 -3.13 1.87 2.38
C ALA A 176 -2.20 1.26 1.31
N LEU A 177 -0.97 1.77 1.19
CA LEU A 177 0.05 1.23 0.28
C LEU A 177 0.36 -0.24 0.60
N LEU A 178 0.56 -0.58 1.88
CA LEU A 178 0.76 -1.97 2.33
C LEU A 178 -0.45 -2.84 2.00
N GLY A 179 -1.66 -2.35 2.24
CA GLY A 179 -2.90 -3.06 1.94
C GLY A 179 -3.04 -3.40 0.45
N ILE A 180 -2.67 -2.48 -0.44
CA ILE A 180 -2.68 -2.72 -1.90
C ILE A 180 -1.52 -3.64 -2.31
N ALA A 181 -0.31 -3.37 -1.81
CA ALA A 181 0.89 -4.14 -2.12
C ALA A 181 0.78 -5.60 -1.65
N GLY A 182 0.17 -5.85 -0.50
CA GLY A 182 -0.02 -7.19 0.08
C GLY A 182 -1.11 -8.03 -0.57
N ARG A 183 -1.85 -7.50 -1.55
CA ARG A 183 -2.90 -8.27 -2.24
C ARG A 183 -2.30 -9.45 -3.00
N PRO A 184 -2.90 -10.65 -2.93
CA PRO A 184 -2.52 -11.78 -3.77
C PRO A 184 -2.57 -11.40 -5.27
N PRO A 185 -1.64 -11.91 -6.08
CA PRO A 185 -1.65 -11.66 -7.52
C PRO A 185 -2.96 -12.18 -8.13
N ARG A 186 -3.62 -11.33 -8.92
CA ARG A 186 -4.85 -11.68 -9.63
C ARG A 186 -4.50 -12.15 -11.06
N PRO A 187 -5.29 -13.06 -11.67
CA PRO A 187 -5.06 -13.54 -13.03
C PRO A 187 -5.53 -12.51 -14.07
N ARG A 188 -4.99 -11.29 -13.99
CA ARG A 188 -5.26 -10.18 -14.91
C ARG A 188 -3.96 -9.44 -15.20
N GLU A 189 -3.94 -8.73 -16.31
CA GLU A 189 -2.83 -7.83 -16.63
C GLU A 189 -2.76 -6.68 -15.61
N PRO A 190 -1.56 -6.32 -15.11
CA PRO A 190 -1.38 -5.13 -14.28
C PRO A 190 -1.87 -3.87 -15.01
N LEU A 191 -2.66 -3.03 -14.33
CA LEU A 191 -3.23 -1.83 -14.95
C LEU A 191 -2.21 -0.71 -15.16
N ASP A 192 -1.23 -0.59 -14.26
CA ASP A 192 -0.17 0.41 -14.32
C ASP A 192 1.15 -0.15 -13.75
N PRO A 193 1.91 -0.93 -14.55
CA PRO A 193 3.15 -1.53 -14.09
C PRO A 193 4.24 -0.50 -13.79
N ASP A 194 4.26 0.64 -14.49
CA ASP A 194 5.26 1.68 -14.30
C ASP A 194 4.98 2.48 -13.02
N GLY A 195 3.70 2.79 -12.74
CA GLY A 195 3.30 3.38 -11.47
C GLY A 195 3.60 2.48 -10.28
N ALA A 196 3.43 1.16 -10.42
CA ALA A 196 3.79 0.20 -9.38
C ALA A 196 5.31 0.18 -9.09
N ARG A 197 6.15 0.25 -10.12
CA ARG A 197 7.62 0.37 -9.95
C ARG A 197 8.02 1.69 -9.30
N ALA A 198 7.40 2.80 -9.71
CA ALA A 198 7.64 4.11 -9.12
C ALA A 198 7.27 4.12 -7.63
N ALA A 199 6.15 3.49 -7.26
CA ALA A 199 5.74 3.32 -5.88
C ALA A 199 6.72 2.45 -5.08
N ALA A 200 7.22 1.37 -5.66
CA ALA A 200 8.23 0.52 -5.02
C ALA A 200 9.53 1.29 -4.72
N ALA A 201 10.03 2.08 -5.68
CA ALA A 201 11.20 2.92 -5.48
C ALA A 201 11.00 3.96 -4.38
N ALA A 202 9.83 4.61 -4.34
CA ALA A 202 9.47 5.57 -3.30
C ALA A 202 9.39 4.93 -1.90
N LEU A 203 8.90 3.69 -1.79
CA LEU A 203 8.86 2.95 -0.54
C LEU A 203 10.27 2.57 -0.04
N VAL A 204 11.17 2.17 -0.94
CA VAL A 204 12.59 1.95 -0.59
C VAL A 204 13.22 3.25 -0.10
N GLU A 205 12.99 4.38 -0.78
CA GLU A 205 13.47 5.68 -0.33
C GLU A 205 12.96 6.02 1.09
N LEU A 206 11.64 5.91 1.33
CA LEU A 206 11.02 6.17 2.62
C LEU A 206 11.57 5.26 3.73
N SER A 207 11.78 3.97 3.43
CA SER A 207 12.33 3.00 4.40
C SER A 207 13.74 3.36 4.88
N GLY A 208 14.53 4.02 4.03
CA GLY A 208 15.88 4.50 4.34
C GLY A 208 15.94 5.83 5.10
N ARG A 209 14.82 6.56 5.24
CA ARG A 209 14.80 7.87 5.91
C ARG A 209 14.92 7.71 7.43
N ARG A 210 16.15 7.83 7.97
CA ARG A 210 16.45 7.75 9.42
C ARG A 210 15.72 8.78 10.30
N GLY A 211 15.20 9.85 9.71
CA GLY A 211 14.41 10.86 10.42
C GLY A 211 12.95 10.45 10.66
N LEU A 212 12.47 9.35 10.07
CA LEU A 212 11.11 8.85 10.29
C LEU A 212 11.05 7.95 11.54
N PRO A 213 9.92 7.94 12.27
CA PRO A 213 9.63 6.96 13.31
C PRO A 213 9.84 5.52 12.83
N ALA A 214 10.38 4.66 13.71
CA ALA A 214 10.67 3.26 13.37
C ALA A 214 9.42 2.50 12.88
N GLU A 215 8.25 2.76 13.46
CA GLU A 215 6.97 2.17 13.05
C GLU A 215 6.61 2.51 11.59
N GLN A 216 6.77 3.77 11.20
CA GLN A 216 6.50 4.22 9.82
C GLN A 216 7.51 3.63 8.84
N ARG A 217 8.79 3.55 9.23
CA ARG A 217 9.81 2.88 8.43
C ARG A 217 9.51 1.39 8.26
N ALA A 218 9.07 0.72 9.32
CA ALA A 218 8.69 -0.69 9.27
C ALA A 218 7.52 -0.94 8.31
N LEU A 219 6.47 -0.10 8.33
CA LEU A 219 5.38 -0.18 7.36
C LEU A 219 5.89 -0.01 5.91
N ALA A 220 6.78 0.95 5.67
CA ALA A 220 7.38 1.15 4.35
C ALA A 220 8.21 -0.08 3.89
N ILE A 221 8.99 -0.68 4.79
CA ILE A 221 9.75 -1.93 4.54
C ILE A 221 8.79 -3.07 4.18
N SER A 222 7.73 -3.28 4.97
CA SER A 222 6.74 -4.32 4.72
C SER A 222 6.05 -4.14 3.36
N ALA A 223 5.67 -2.91 3.02
CA ALA A 223 5.06 -2.61 1.73
C ALA A 223 6.05 -2.83 0.57
N ALA A 224 7.31 -2.40 0.72
CA ALA A 224 8.36 -2.64 -0.28
C ALA A 224 8.59 -4.14 -0.52
N ARG A 225 8.60 -4.97 0.54
CA ARG A 225 8.73 -6.42 0.43
C ARG A 225 7.57 -7.07 -0.32
N ALA A 226 6.35 -6.65 -0.02
CA ALA A 226 5.18 -7.14 -0.74
C ALA A 226 5.25 -6.82 -2.25
N LEU A 227 5.87 -5.70 -2.64
CA LEU A 227 6.14 -5.39 -4.05
C LEU A 227 7.36 -6.16 -4.60
N ALA A 228 8.35 -6.49 -3.77
CA ALA A 228 9.50 -7.32 -4.15
C ALA A 228 9.08 -8.76 -4.48
N GLU A 229 8.12 -9.31 -3.73
CA GLU A 229 7.50 -10.62 -4.03
C GLU A 229 6.83 -10.64 -5.42
N LYS A 230 6.43 -9.47 -5.92
CA LYS A 230 5.85 -9.26 -7.26
C LYS A 230 6.91 -8.93 -8.32
N GLY A 231 8.20 -8.94 -7.97
CA GLY A 231 9.31 -8.64 -8.87
C GLY A 231 9.42 -7.17 -9.28
N LEU A 232 8.85 -6.25 -8.49
CA LEU A 232 8.85 -4.81 -8.82
C LEU A 232 10.07 -4.06 -8.25
N VAL A 233 10.80 -4.67 -7.32
CA VAL A 233 12.02 -4.13 -6.70
C VAL A 233 12.94 -5.28 -6.28
N ASP A 234 14.26 -5.07 -6.31
CA ASP A 234 15.23 -6.06 -5.82
C ASP A 234 15.13 -6.16 -4.29
N PRO A 235 14.88 -7.34 -3.70
CA PRO A 235 14.87 -7.52 -2.25
C PRO A 235 16.14 -7.03 -1.55
N ARG A 236 17.28 -6.98 -2.24
CA ARG A 236 18.58 -6.52 -1.70
C ARG A 236 18.63 -5.01 -1.46
N ASP A 237 17.78 -4.24 -2.13
CA ASP A 237 17.70 -2.79 -1.97
C ASP A 237 16.86 -2.40 -0.73
N ILE A 238 16.14 -3.35 -0.14
CA ILE A 238 15.26 -3.10 1.00
C ILE A 238 16.07 -3.17 2.31
N PRO A 239 16.06 -2.12 3.16
CA PRO A 239 16.72 -2.16 4.46
C PRO A 239 16.16 -3.28 5.36
N ALA A 240 17.06 -3.99 6.02
CA ALA A 240 16.73 -5.08 6.96
C ALA A 240 16.91 -4.68 8.44
N ASP A 241 17.19 -3.41 8.74
CA ASP A 241 17.55 -2.95 10.08
C ASP A 241 16.40 -3.01 11.08
N LEU A 242 15.15 -3.06 10.60
CA LEU A 242 13.94 -3.17 11.41
C LEU A 242 13.30 -4.56 11.32
N ASP A 243 14.03 -5.55 10.83
CA ASP A 243 13.54 -6.92 10.88
C ASP A 243 13.49 -7.40 12.32
N PRO A 244 12.40 -8.08 12.73
CA PRO A 244 12.44 -8.79 13.99
C PRO A 244 13.64 -9.73 13.89
N ALA A 245 14.64 -9.50 14.74
CA ALA A 245 15.89 -10.23 14.70
C ALA A 245 15.56 -11.71 14.53
N GLY A 246 15.99 -12.28 13.40
CA GLY A 246 15.75 -13.69 13.12
C GLY A 246 16.21 -14.52 14.32
N PRO A 247 15.67 -15.73 14.52
CA PRO A 247 15.99 -16.59 15.67
C PRO A 247 17.51 -16.86 15.84
N ASP A 248 18.33 -16.52 14.85
CA ASP A 248 19.78 -16.67 14.85
C ASP A 248 20.53 -15.64 15.73
N ALA A 249 19.87 -14.57 16.19
CA ALA A 249 20.48 -13.63 17.14
C ALA A 249 20.75 -14.25 18.54
N GLY A 250 20.22 -15.46 18.80
CA GLY A 250 20.45 -16.22 20.03
C GLY A 250 21.54 -17.30 19.96
N SER A 251 22.19 -17.55 18.80
CA SER A 251 23.23 -18.60 18.68
C SER A 251 24.65 -18.14 19.04
N ALA A 252 24.80 -16.99 19.69
CA ALA A 252 26.06 -16.58 20.27
C ALA A 252 26.31 -17.31 21.61
N GLY A 253 26.96 -18.47 21.54
CA GLY A 253 27.91 -18.87 22.58
C GLY A 253 27.41 -19.74 23.73
N ALA A 254 26.76 -20.87 23.45
CA ALA A 254 26.94 -22.04 24.31
C ALA A 254 28.26 -22.74 23.92
N GLN A 255 29.38 -22.06 24.13
CA GLN A 255 30.69 -22.68 23.96
C GLN A 255 30.93 -23.55 25.19
N ALA A 256 30.60 -24.84 25.06
CA ALA A 256 30.86 -25.82 26.11
C ALA A 256 32.35 -25.75 26.51
N PRO A 257 32.67 -25.69 27.82
CA PRO A 257 34.05 -25.73 28.28
C PRO A 257 34.68 -27.04 27.79
N ARG A 258 35.78 -26.92 27.05
CA ARG A 258 36.60 -28.07 26.67
C ARG A 258 37.30 -28.63 27.93
N PRO A 259 37.48 -29.97 27.99
CA PRO A 259 37.85 -30.70 29.20
C PRO A 259 39.23 -30.34 29.75
#